data_AF-A0A9P5SK17-F1
#
_entry.id   AF-A0A9P5SK17-F1
#
_cell.length_a   1.000
_cell.length_b   1.000
_cell.length_c   1.000
_cell.angle_alpha   90.00
_cell.angle_beta   90.00
_cell.angle_gamma   90.00
#
_symmetry.space_group_name_H-M   'P 1'
#
loop_
_entity.id
_entity.type
_entity.pdbx_description
1 polymer ?
#
loop_
_entity_poly.entity_id
_entity_poly.type
_entity_poly.pdbx_seq_one_letter_code
_entity_poly.pdbx_strand_id
1 'polypeptide(L)'
;MLFKSIVYLALVAAAAAQTTNGKAFDHIFIVFLENTDYAKAATDAALSAFIPQGVLLDQYSGDSIAKNATRCANVVPATQLQTDLVSGKMPNYSFYTPNMINDGHNTTVADASKWLTGFLPPLLDNKTFNNNTLVVVTFDETENYNIQNRVLTILLGDAVASIKNTTDSTYNTHYSLLSTVENNWDLGDLGRQDANPTLSNVFDIVAKVSGYKNVNVTNPPLLNGADPGFLAPAPTSAPTPTAGVGGKGSGAGEVAIPKVFGVVTLLAGVFAAII
;
A
#
# COMPACT_ATOMS: atom_id res chain seq x y z
N MET A 1 55.34 -31.46 0.42
CA MET A 1 54.46 -30.57 -0.37
C MET A 1 53.17 -30.39 0.42
N LEU A 2 52.79 -29.14 0.68
CA LEU A 2 51.81 -28.71 1.69
C LEU A 2 50.37 -29.06 1.25
N PHE A 3 49.66 -29.87 2.03
CA PHE A 3 48.19 -29.88 2.03
C PHE A 3 47.72 -28.59 2.71
N LYS A 4 47.03 -27.70 1.98
CA LYS A 4 46.28 -26.58 2.56
C LYS A 4 44.83 -26.65 2.11
N SER A 5 43.98 -26.88 3.10
CA SER A 5 42.53 -26.81 3.08
C SER A 5 42.01 -25.53 2.43
N ILE A 6 41.03 -25.64 1.55
CA ILE A 6 40.13 -24.54 1.21
C ILE A 6 38.71 -25.05 1.41
N VAL A 7 38.17 -24.73 2.58
CA VAL A 7 36.75 -24.83 2.90
C VAL A 7 36.05 -23.72 2.12
N TYR A 8 35.23 -24.08 1.12
CA TYR A 8 34.33 -23.12 0.50
C TYR A 8 33.14 -22.89 1.44
N LEU A 9 33.24 -21.82 2.22
CA LEU A 9 32.12 -21.27 2.97
C LEU A 9 31.19 -20.59 1.96
N ALA A 10 30.17 -21.30 1.48
CA ALA A 10 29.09 -20.70 0.72
C ALA A 10 28.21 -19.91 1.70
N LEU A 11 28.52 -18.63 1.89
CA LEU A 11 27.57 -17.68 2.45
C LEU A 11 26.47 -17.51 1.40
N VAL A 12 25.36 -18.23 1.56
CA VAL A 12 24.11 -17.85 0.91
C VAL A 12 23.59 -16.64 1.68
N ALA A 13 24.08 -15.45 1.31
CA ALA A 13 23.35 -14.24 1.62
C ALA A 13 22.04 -14.33 0.82
N ALA A 14 20.93 -14.56 1.51
CA ALA A 14 19.62 -14.33 0.94
C ALA A 14 19.65 -12.90 0.38
N ALA A 15 19.59 -12.77 -0.95
CA ALA A 15 19.49 -11.48 -1.60
C ALA A 15 18.34 -10.74 -0.93
N ALA A 16 18.66 -9.65 -0.23
CA ALA A 16 17.63 -8.71 0.18
C ALA A 16 16.87 -8.36 -1.10
N ALA A 17 15.53 -8.42 -1.06
CA ALA A 17 14.72 -7.88 -2.13
C ALA A 17 15.25 -6.46 -2.38
N GLN A 18 15.77 -6.23 -3.58
CA GLN A 18 16.39 -4.96 -3.91
C GLN A 18 15.27 -3.93 -3.86
N THR A 19 15.35 -3.00 -2.91
CA THR A 19 14.44 -1.87 -2.82
C THR A 19 14.55 -1.11 -4.13
N THR A 20 13.52 -1.18 -4.98
CA THR A 20 13.47 -0.37 -6.19
C THR A 20 12.96 1.01 -5.79
N ASN A 21 13.78 2.03 -6.03
CA ASN A 21 13.38 3.39 -5.74
C ASN A 21 12.07 3.70 -6.48
N GLY A 22 11.09 4.27 -5.78
CA GLY A 22 9.87 4.75 -6.43
C GLY A 22 10.07 6.15 -6.99
N LYS A 23 9.12 6.63 -7.78
CA LYS A 23 9.20 7.98 -8.37
C LYS A 23 9.08 9.09 -7.33
N ALA A 24 8.22 8.90 -6.32
CA ALA A 24 7.97 9.85 -5.25
C ALA A 24 8.51 9.36 -3.90
N PHE A 25 8.32 8.08 -3.60
CA PHE A 25 8.75 7.44 -2.35
C PHE A 25 9.27 6.03 -2.62
N ASP A 26 10.22 5.57 -1.80
CA ASP A 26 10.82 4.25 -1.94
C ASP A 26 10.03 3.19 -1.17
N HIS A 27 9.29 3.58 -0.13
CA HIS A 27 8.49 2.69 0.70
C HIS A 27 7.12 3.31 1.02
N ILE A 28 6.07 2.48 1.05
CA ILE A 28 4.74 2.83 1.57
C ILE A 28 4.38 1.93 2.74
N PHE A 29 4.00 2.53 3.86
CA PHE A 29 3.54 1.82 5.06
C PHE A 29 2.12 2.27 5.40
N ILE A 30 1.17 1.37 5.22
CA ILE A 30 -0.27 1.64 5.31
C ILE A 30 -0.76 1.09 6.64
N VAL A 31 -1.31 1.95 7.51
CA VAL A 31 -1.93 1.56 8.77
C VAL A 31 -3.45 1.69 8.63
N PHE A 32 -4.15 0.56 8.64
CA PHE A 32 -5.61 0.50 8.61
C PHE A 32 -6.16 0.44 10.03
N LEU A 33 -6.93 1.45 10.43
CA LEU A 33 -7.79 1.42 11.61
C LEU A 33 -9.22 1.05 11.15
N GLU A 34 -10.08 0.62 12.06
CA GLU A 34 -11.42 0.06 11.77
C GLU A 34 -12.54 0.87 12.48
N ASN A 35 -13.69 0.94 11.78
CA ASN A 35 -15.02 1.48 12.13
C ASN A 35 -15.11 2.79 12.93
N THR A 36 -15.02 3.93 12.26
CA THR A 36 -15.60 5.19 12.78
C THR A 36 -15.94 6.22 11.71
N ASP A 37 -16.91 7.08 12.02
CA ASP A 37 -17.26 8.23 11.18
C ASP A 37 -16.13 9.28 11.09
N TYR A 38 -15.91 9.82 9.89
CA TYR A 38 -14.95 10.91 9.63
C TYR A 38 -15.09 12.08 10.63
N ALA A 39 -16.31 12.50 10.94
CA ALA A 39 -16.54 13.65 11.83
C ALA A 39 -16.08 13.38 13.28
N LYS A 40 -16.20 12.12 13.74
CA LYS A 40 -15.65 11.68 15.03
C LYS A 40 -14.12 11.60 14.98
N ALA A 41 -13.56 10.94 13.95
CA ALA A 41 -12.11 10.79 13.82
C ALA A 41 -11.38 12.14 13.62
N ALA A 42 -11.96 13.07 12.86
CA ALA A 42 -11.37 14.38 12.57
C ALA A 42 -11.38 15.34 13.77
N THR A 43 -12.21 15.08 14.78
CA THR A 43 -12.30 15.89 16.00
C THR A 43 -11.66 15.22 17.21
N ASP A 44 -11.24 13.96 17.10
CA ASP A 44 -10.43 13.29 18.11
C ASP A 44 -9.09 14.01 18.29
N ALA A 45 -8.72 14.32 19.54
CA ALA A 45 -7.57 15.17 19.83
C ALA A 45 -6.23 14.57 19.36
N ALA A 46 -6.12 13.24 19.37
CA ALA A 46 -4.90 12.56 18.96
C ALA A 46 -4.81 12.45 17.43
N LEU A 47 -5.89 12.06 16.74
CA LEU A 47 -5.91 12.00 15.28
C LEU A 47 -5.83 13.40 14.64
N SER A 48 -6.58 14.38 15.18
CA SER A 48 -6.53 15.75 14.70
C SER A 48 -5.17 16.42 14.94
N ALA A 49 -4.38 15.98 15.93
CA ALA A 49 -3.01 16.45 16.10
C ALA A 49 -2.08 16.02 14.95
N PHE A 50 -2.39 14.94 14.23
CA PHE A 50 -1.65 14.52 13.04
C PHE A 50 -2.11 15.25 11.77
N ILE A 51 -3.31 15.85 11.73
CA ILE A 51 -3.82 16.58 10.56
C ILE A 51 -2.87 17.73 10.17
N PRO A 52 -2.42 18.62 11.08
CA PRO A 52 -1.41 19.63 10.78
C PRO A 52 -0.03 19.06 10.39
N GLN A 53 0.22 17.77 10.61
CA GLN A 53 1.50 17.15 10.32
C GLN A 53 1.52 16.48 8.94
N GLY A 54 0.35 16.38 8.29
CA GLY A 54 0.16 15.60 7.08
C GLY A 54 -0.77 16.24 6.06
N VAL A 55 -1.27 15.41 5.14
CA VAL A 55 -2.34 15.74 4.19
C VAL A 55 -3.55 14.88 4.52
N LEU A 56 -4.68 15.52 4.82
CA LEU A 56 -5.93 14.81 5.07
C LEU A 56 -6.56 14.37 3.73
N LEU A 57 -6.66 13.06 3.48
CA LEU A 57 -7.58 12.51 2.47
C LEU A 57 -8.87 12.12 3.19
N ASP A 58 -10.02 12.33 2.59
CA ASP A 58 -11.29 12.17 3.29
C ASP A 58 -12.17 11.05 2.71
N GLN A 59 -11.62 10.16 1.85
CA GLN A 59 -12.40 9.14 1.11
C GLN A 59 -11.55 7.88 0.70
N TYR A 60 -11.79 6.68 1.29
CA TYR A 60 -10.95 5.47 1.12
C TYR A 60 -11.82 4.07 1.34
N SER A 61 -11.91 2.95 0.46
CA SER A 61 -12.18 1.39 0.74
C SER A 61 -11.46 0.03 0.04
N GLY A 62 -11.09 -1.16 0.68
CA GLY A 62 -10.22 -2.34 0.17
C GLY A 62 -10.39 -3.95 0.11
N ASP A 63 -9.41 -4.85 -0.30
CA ASP A 63 -9.56 -6.29 -0.86
C ASP A 63 -8.78 -7.55 -0.19
N SER A 64 -9.03 -8.87 -0.52
CA SER A 64 -8.56 -10.13 0.22
C SER A 64 -7.43 -11.07 -0.36
N ILE A 65 -6.50 -11.56 0.49
CA ILE A 65 -5.18 -12.20 0.15
C ILE A 65 -5.05 -13.75 0.38
N ALA A 66 -5.90 -14.38 1.18
CA ALA A 66 -5.60 -15.66 1.88
C ALA A 66 -5.56 -16.98 1.06
N LYS A 67 -5.95 -16.99 -0.22
CA LYS A 67 -6.11 -18.25 -1.02
C LYS A 67 -4.90 -18.65 -1.86
N ASN A 68 -3.81 -17.90 -1.81
CA ASN A 68 -2.60 -18.16 -2.58
C ASN A 68 -1.42 -18.30 -1.62
N ALA A 69 -0.77 -19.47 -1.59
CA ALA A 69 0.27 -19.78 -0.61
C ALA A 69 1.47 -18.80 -0.66
N THR A 70 1.90 -18.40 -1.85
CA THR A 70 2.98 -17.43 -2.03
C THR A 70 2.60 -16.04 -1.51
N ARG A 71 1.36 -15.60 -1.75
CA ARG A 71 0.86 -14.31 -1.23
C ARG A 71 0.61 -14.35 0.28
N CYS A 72 0.10 -15.48 0.77
CA CYS A 72 -0.13 -15.71 2.20
C CYS A 72 1.17 -15.74 2.99
N ALA A 73 2.29 -16.17 2.40
CA ALA A 73 3.61 -16.11 3.04
C ALA A 73 4.08 -14.68 3.34
N ASN A 74 3.51 -13.67 2.67
CA ASN A 74 3.78 -12.25 2.95
C ASN A 74 2.85 -11.68 4.05
N VAL A 75 1.89 -12.46 4.54
CA VAL A 75 1.06 -12.10 5.70
C VAL A 75 1.79 -12.57 6.96
N VAL A 76 2.34 -11.60 7.69
CA VAL A 76 3.27 -11.83 8.80
C VAL A 76 2.78 -11.15 10.08
N PRO A 77 3.16 -11.63 11.28
CA PRO A 77 2.83 -10.95 12.52
C PRO A 77 3.54 -9.59 12.63
N ALA A 78 2.98 -8.67 13.41
CA ALA A 78 3.51 -7.33 13.63
C ALA A 78 4.99 -7.29 14.10
N THR A 79 5.47 -8.35 14.77
CA THR A 79 6.87 -8.47 15.19
C THR A 79 7.86 -8.53 14.03
N GLN A 80 7.41 -8.92 12.83
CA GLN A 80 8.25 -8.93 11.63
C GLN A 80 8.71 -7.53 11.24
N LEU A 81 7.87 -6.50 11.44
CA LEU A 81 8.22 -5.10 11.17
C LEU A 81 9.51 -4.68 11.89
N GLN A 82 9.65 -5.02 13.17
CA GLN A 82 10.86 -4.69 13.92
C GLN A 82 12.10 -5.41 13.38
N THR A 83 11.93 -6.66 12.92
CA THR A 83 13.01 -7.44 12.31
C THR A 83 13.45 -6.82 10.99
N ASP A 84 12.51 -6.38 10.16
CA ASP A 84 12.77 -5.74 8.88
C ASP A 84 13.45 -4.38 9.07
N LEU A 85 13.03 -3.60 10.07
CA LEU A 85 13.65 -2.33 10.43
C LEU A 85 15.11 -2.48 10.89
N VAL A 86 15.37 -3.43 11.80
CA VAL A 86 16.74 -3.66 12.30
C VAL A 86 17.65 -4.19 11.20
N SER A 87 17.13 -5.00 10.29
CA SER A 87 17.90 -5.57 9.18
C SER A 87 18.01 -4.66 7.95
N GLY A 88 17.33 -3.51 7.94
CA GLY A 88 17.29 -2.59 6.79
C GLY A 88 16.58 -3.20 5.58
N LYS A 89 15.59 -4.06 5.79
CA LYS A 89 14.85 -4.81 4.77
C LYS A 89 13.36 -4.46 4.72
N MET A 90 13.04 -3.20 4.97
CA MET A 90 11.65 -2.74 4.87
C MET A 90 11.07 -3.03 3.49
N PRO A 91 9.87 -3.63 3.39
CA PRO A 91 9.20 -3.82 2.11
C PRO A 91 8.89 -2.48 1.42
N ASN A 92 8.89 -2.45 0.09
CA ASN A 92 8.42 -1.29 -0.67
C ASN A 92 6.93 -1.01 -0.42
N TYR A 93 6.11 -2.04 -0.21
CA TYR A 93 4.69 -1.95 0.12
C TYR A 93 4.41 -2.76 1.39
N SER A 94 3.88 -2.10 2.41
CA SER A 94 3.45 -2.71 3.67
C SER A 94 2.02 -2.33 3.98
N PHE A 95 1.19 -3.32 4.31
CA PHE A 95 -0.18 -3.14 4.78
C PHE A 95 -0.29 -3.70 6.19
N TYR A 96 -0.69 -2.85 7.14
CA TYR A 96 -0.75 -3.16 8.57
C TYR A 96 -2.15 -2.92 9.10
N THR A 97 -2.77 -3.96 9.62
CA THR A 97 -4.00 -3.86 10.41
C THR A 97 -3.68 -4.23 11.86
N PRO A 98 -4.03 -3.40 12.85
CA PRO A 98 -4.00 -3.77 14.26
C PRO A 98 -4.96 -4.94 14.55
N ASN A 99 -5.06 -5.32 15.81
CA ASN A 99 -6.13 -6.24 16.22
C ASN A 99 -7.46 -5.48 16.41
N MET A 100 -8.57 -6.22 16.49
CA MET A 100 -9.96 -5.72 16.65
C MET A 100 -10.24 -4.79 17.84
N ILE A 101 -9.26 -4.61 18.74
CA ILE A 101 -9.33 -3.70 19.88
C ILE A 101 -8.63 -2.38 19.54
N ASN A 102 -7.49 -2.49 18.87
CA ASN A 102 -6.60 -1.37 18.53
C ASN A 102 -6.97 -0.71 17.20
N ASP A 103 -7.73 -1.38 16.35
CA ASP A 103 -8.26 -0.79 15.12
C ASP A 103 -9.51 0.06 15.38
N GLY A 104 -10.32 -0.29 16.39
CA GLY A 104 -11.52 0.46 16.79
C GLY A 104 -12.82 -0.33 16.64
N HIS A 105 -12.80 -1.54 16.09
CA HIS A 105 -14.02 -2.28 15.76
C HIS A 105 -14.82 -2.76 16.97
N ASN A 106 -14.15 -3.37 17.95
CA ASN A 106 -14.79 -3.83 19.18
C ASN A 106 -14.70 -2.80 20.32
N THR A 107 -14.19 -1.60 20.01
CA THR A 107 -13.85 -0.55 20.97
C THR A 107 -14.35 0.80 20.43
N THR A 108 -13.59 1.87 20.66
CA THR A 108 -13.93 3.21 20.22
C THR A 108 -12.74 3.82 19.48
N VAL A 109 -13.00 4.90 18.74
CA VAL A 109 -11.93 5.74 18.16
C VAL A 109 -10.89 6.14 19.19
N ALA A 110 -11.31 6.46 20.42
CA ALA A 110 -10.38 6.89 21.44
C ALA A 110 -9.37 5.78 21.80
N ASP A 111 -9.79 4.51 21.76
CA ASP A 111 -8.91 3.37 21.97
C ASP A 111 -7.94 3.18 20.80
N ALA A 112 -8.44 3.27 19.56
CA ALA A 112 -7.62 3.19 18.35
C ALA A 112 -6.60 4.33 18.27
N SER A 113 -7.03 5.57 18.53
CA SER A 113 -6.18 6.75 18.60
C SER A 113 -5.10 6.65 19.67
N LYS A 114 -5.45 6.14 20.86
CA LYS A 114 -4.50 5.92 21.94
C LYS A 114 -3.43 4.90 21.54
N TRP A 115 -3.85 3.79 20.90
CA TRP A 115 -2.91 2.82 20.37
C TRP A 115 -2.00 3.43 19.30
N LEU A 116 -2.56 4.15 18.32
CA LEU A 116 -1.80 4.78 17.23
C LEU A 116 -0.76 5.78 17.76
N THR A 117 -1.11 6.55 18.79
CA THR A 117 -0.21 7.53 19.43
C THR A 117 1.00 6.86 20.09
N GLY A 118 0.87 5.62 20.56
CA GLY A 118 2.01 4.84 21.07
C GLY A 118 2.80 4.14 19.97
N PHE A 119 2.13 3.76 18.88
CA PHE A 119 2.71 2.96 17.81
C PHE A 119 3.48 3.77 16.77
N LEU A 120 2.88 4.86 16.26
CA LEU A 120 3.36 5.53 15.05
C LEU A 120 4.50 6.55 15.27
N PRO A 121 4.49 7.41 16.31
CA PRO A 121 5.56 8.39 16.50
C PRO A 121 6.98 7.79 16.59
N PRO A 122 7.21 6.67 17.33
CA PRO A 122 8.53 6.03 17.33
C PRO A 122 9.00 5.54 15.95
N LEU A 123 8.07 5.18 15.07
CA LEU A 123 8.39 4.79 13.69
C LEU A 123 8.76 6.03 12.86
N LEU A 124 8.00 7.12 12.95
CA LEU A 124 8.30 8.37 12.24
C LEU A 124 9.65 8.98 12.66
N ASP A 125 10.06 8.80 13.91
CA ASP A 125 11.37 9.21 14.41
C ASP A 125 12.52 8.30 13.96
N ASN A 126 12.22 7.04 13.60
CA ASN A 126 13.20 6.07 13.16
C ASN A 126 13.66 6.36 11.72
N LYS A 127 14.94 6.69 11.54
CA LYS A 127 15.50 7.04 10.22
C LYS A 127 15.55 5.89 9.22
N THR A 128 15.59 4.64 9.67
CA THR A 128 15.47 3.49 8.77
C THR A 128 14.04 3.33 8.27
N PHE A 129 13.05 3.56 9.13
CA PHE A 129 11.64 3.53 8.75
C PHE A 129 11.27 4.72 7.87
N ASN A 130 11.56 5.95 8.32
CA ASN A 130 10.97 7.14 7.73
C ASN A 130 11.75 7.69 6.53
N ASN A 131 12.91 7.13 6.18
CA ASN A 131 13.67 7.59 5.01
C ASN A 131 12.87 7.44 3.71
N ASN A 132 12.45 8.56 3.14
CA ASN A 132 11.63 8.64 1.91
C ASN A 132 10.38 7.73 1.92
N THR A 133 9.71 7.65 3.07
CA THR A 133 8.54 6.79 3.28
C THR A 133 7.25 7.60 3.28
N LEU A 134 6.24 7.09 2.58
CA LEU A 134 4.85 7.56 2.69
C LEU A 134 4.12 6.67 3.70
N VAL A 135 3.62 7.27 4.78
CA VAL A 135 2.72 6.62 5.71
C VAL A 135 1.30 7.07 5.44
N VAL A 136 0.36 6.12 5.34
CA VAL A 136 -1.06 6.40 5.16
C VAL A 136 -1.82 5.82 6.33
N VAL A 137 -2.40 6.68 7.17
CA VAL A 137 -3.30 6.27 8.25
C VAL A 137 -4.73 6.49 7.79
N THR A 138 -5.59 5.50 7.88
CA THR A 138 -6.94 5.59 7.30
C THR A 138 -7.92 4.58 7.90
N PHE A 139 -9.18 4.62 7.44
CA PHE A 139 -10.24 3.67 7.77
C PHE A 139 -10.77 2.98 6.51
N ASP A 140 -11.41 1.83 6.71
CA ASP A 140 -12.02 1.01 5.66
C ASP A 140 -13.43 1.49 5.25
N GLU A 141 -14.22 1.98 6.21
CA GLU A 141 -15.57 2.50 5.98
C GLU A 141 -16.09 3.46 7.07
N THR A 142 -17.21 4.13 6.76
CA THR A 142 -18.02 4.88 7.72
C THR A 142 -18.97 3.97 8.49
N GLU A 143 -19.29 4.31 9.74
CA GLU A 143 -20.21 3.53 10.60
C GLU A 143 -21.68 3.67 10.13
N ASN A 144 -22.04 4.81 9.51
CA ASN A 144 -23.38 5.06 8.99
C ASN A 144 -23.51 4.80 7.48
N TYR A 145 -23.98 3.61 7.12
CA TYR A 145 -24.19 3.21 5.72
C TYR A 145 -25.28 3.98 4.95
N ASN A 146 -26.00 4.91 5.58
CA ASN A 146 -27.01 5.75 4.92
C ASN A 146 -26.44 7.07 4.36
N ILE A 147 -25.18 7.40 4.65
CA ILE A 147 -24.50 8.59 4.14
C ILE A 147 -23.40 8.19 3.17
N GLN A 148 -22.88 9.14 2.41
CA GLN A 148 -21.71 8.91 1.56
C GLN A 148 -20.55 8.39 2.42
N ASN A 149 -19.97 7.25 2.02
CA ASN A 149 -18.78 6.71 2.67
C ASN A 149 -17.64 7.73 2.64
N ARG A 150 -17.29 8.25 3.82
CA ARG A 150 -16.28 9.30 4.04
C ARG A 150 -15.47 8.94 5.26
N VAL A 151 -14.17 8.75 5.07
CA VAL A 151 -13.24 8.25 6.08
C VAL A 151 -12.06 9.18 6.25
N LEU A 152 -11.60 9.35 7.48
CA LEU A 152 -10.39 10.13 7.76
C LEU A 152 -9.18 9.40 7.17
N THR A 153 -8.32 10.10 6.45
CA THR A 153 -7.04 9.57 5.97
C THR A 153 -5.98 10.63 6.16
N ILE A 154 -4.80 10.28 6.66
CA ILE A 154 -3.70 11.23 6.87
C ILE A 154 -2.44 10.68 6.19
N LEU A 155 -1.84 11.49 5.32
CA LEU A 155 -0.52 11.22 4.74
C LEU A 155 0.57 11.78 5.67
N LEU A 156 1.52 10.95 6.07
CA LEU A 156 2.62 11.26 6.98
C LEU A 156 3.96 10.75 6.41
N GLY A 157 5.06 11.10 7.07
CA GLY A 157 6.40 10.63 6.75
C GLY A 157 7.21 11.59 5.87
N ASP A 158 8.46 11.21 5.57
CA ASP A 158 9.39 12.08 4.83
C ASP A 158 8.89 12.42 3.42
N ALA A 159 8.09 11.54 2.80
CA ALA A 159 7.52 11.76 1.47
C ALA A 159 6.62 13.01 1.37
N VAL A 160 6.05 13.47 2.49
CA VAL A 160 5.16 14.64 2.55
C VAL A 160 5.70 15.76 3.45
N ALA A 161 6.94 15.65 3.94
CA ALA A 161 7.51 16.59 4.90
C ALA A 161 7.54 18.05 4.40
N SER A 162 7.64 18.26 3.09
CA SER A 162 7.64 19.59 2.45
C SER A 162 6.26 20.23 2.32
N ILE A 163 5.18 19.45 2.49
CA ILE A 163 3.79 19.87 2.32
C ILE A 163 2.93 19.60 3.57
N LYS A 164 3.55 19.38 4.73
CA LYS A 164 2.82 19.24 5.99
C LYS A 164 1.92 20.44 6.28
N ASN A 165 0.86 20.22 7.05
CA ASN A 165 -0.13 21.24 7.40
C ASN A 165 -0.90 21.78 6.19
N THR A 166 -1.18 20.91 5.21
CA THR A 166 -1.98 21.25 4.04
C THR A 166 -3.18 20.32 3.92
N THR A 167 -4.12 20.70 3.06
CA THR A 167 -5.32 19.92 2.76
C THR A 167 -5.39 19.70 1.27
N ASP A 168 -5.62 18.45 0.86
CA ASP A 168 -5.91 18.10 -0.53
C ASP A 168 -7.40 17.81 -0.65
N SER A 169 -8.10 18.57 -1.49
CA SER A 169 -9.54 18.41 -1.74
C SER A 169 -9.83 17.58 -3.00
N THR A 170 -8.82 16.94 -3.58
CA THR A 170 -9.01 15.98 -4.67
C THR A 170 -9.89 14.82 -4.19
N TYR A 171 -10.96 14.52 -4.94
CA TYR A 171 -11.79 13.36 -4.66
C TYR A 171 -10.97 12.08 -4.86
N ASN A 172 -10.75 11.33 -3.78
CA ASN A 172 -10.03 10.07 -3.77
C ASN A 172 -10.96 8.92 -3.34
N THR A 173 -10.55 7.68 -3.58
CA THR A 173 -11.20 6.47 -3.03
C THR A 173 -10.10 5.49 -2.55
N HIS A 174 -10.37 4.25 -2.13
CA HIS A 174 -9.21 3.32 -1.92
C HIS A 174 -8.53 2.93 -3.20
N TYR A 175 -9.27 2.92 -4.31
CA TYR A 175 -8.68 2.76 -5.62
C TYR A 175 -7.69 3.88 -5.92
N SER A 176 -7.80 5.04 -5.25
CA SER A 176 -6.77 6.09 -5.30
C SER A 176 -5.46 5.71 -4.63
N LEU A 177 -5.45 4.96 -3.52
CA LEU A 177 -4.17 4.45 -3.00
C LEU A 177 -3.59 3.38 -3.89
N LEU A 178 -4.43 2.47 -4.40
CA LEU A 178 -3.97 1.44 -5.32
C LEU A 178 -3.35 2.08 -6.58
N SER A 179 -4.07 2.98 -7.25
CA SER A 179 -3.54 3.71 -8.40
C SER A 179 -2.35 4.61 -8.07
N THR A 180 -2.24 5.14 -6.85
CA THR A 180 -1.05 5.86 -6.38
C THR A 180 0.16 4.94 -6.31
N VAL A 181 0.00 3.73 -5.76
CA VAL A 181 1.04 2.69 -5.74
C VAL A 181 1.42 2.30 -7.17
N GLU A 182 0.44 2.04 -8.03
CA GLU A 182 0.67 1.67 -9.44
C GLU A 182 1.45 2.75 -10.20
N ASN A 183 1.10 4.02 -10.00
CA ASN A 183 1.76 5.16 -10.64
C ASN A 183 3.16 5.43 -10.07
N ASN A 184 3.38 5.18 -8.78
CA ASN A 184 4.68 5.39 -8.14
C ASN A 184 5.74 4.40 -8.66
N TRP A 185 5.34 3.19 -9.06
CA TRP A 185 6.23 2.12 -9.53
C TRP A 185 6.00 1.66 -10.98
N ASP A 186 5.19 2.36 -11.78
CA ASP A 186 4.87 2.01 -13.17
C ASP A 186 4.32 0.58 -13.36
N LEU A 187 3.45 0.14 -12.44
CA LEU A 187 2.93 -1.24 -12.44
C LEU A 187 1.84 -1.48 -13.49
N GLY A 188 1.18 -0.41 -13.95
CA GLY A 188 -0.09 -0.49 -14.68
C GLY A 188 -1.27 -0.79 -13.75
N ASP A 189 -2.49 -0.67 -14.28
CA ASP A 189 -3.73 -0.96 -13.53
C ASP A 189 -4.10 -2.47 -13.57
N LEU A 190 -4.98 -2.89 -12.67
CA LEU A 190 -5.57 -4.23 -12.63
C LEU A 190 -6.88 -4.35 -13.44
N GLY A 191 -7.25 -3.31 -14.20
CA GLY A 191 -8.41 -3.29 -15.09
C GLY A 191 -9.77 -3.18 -14.42
N ARG A 192 -9.84 -2.68 -13.17
CA ARG A 192 -11.09 -2.50 -12.41
C ARG A 192 -11.32 -1.01 -12.12
N GLN A 193 -11.73 -0.67 -10.91
CA GLN A 193 -11.99 0.72 -10.52
C GLN A 193 -10.70 1.53 -10.36
N ASP A 194 -9.54 0.88 -10.28
CA ASP A 194 -8.21 1.46 -10.46
C ASP A 194 -7.95 1.97 -11.89
N ALA A 195 -8.67 1.43 -12.89
CA ALA A 195 -8.70 1.96 -14.26
C ALA A 195 -9.83 2.99 -14.49
N ASN A 196 -10.73 3.19 -13.52
CA ASN A 196 -11.84 4.11 -13.65
C ASN A 196 -11.41 5.53 -13.24
N PRO A 197 -11.28 6.49 -14.18
CA PRO A 197 -10.72 7.81 -13.89
C PRO A 197 -11.55 8.63 -12.90
N THR A 198 -12.78 8.23 -12.58
CA THR A 198 -13.60 8.86 -11.53
C THR A 198 -13.25 8.35 -10.13
N LEU A 199 -12.69 7.13 -10.02
CA LEU A 199 -12.41 6.46 -8.75
C LEU A 199 -10.90 6.32 -8.47
N SER A 200 -10.06 6.43 -9.51
CA SER A 200 -8.62 6.23 -9.46
C SER A 200 -7.80 7.50 -9.64
N ASN A 201 -8.22 8.59 -9.00
CA ASN A 201 -7.32 9.73 -8.83
C ASN A 201 -6.07 9.29 -8.05
N VAL A 202 -4.93 9.92 -8.32
CA VAL A 202 -3.64 9.63 -7.69
C VAL A 202 -3.32 10.73 -6.69
N PHE A 203 -2.74 10.38 -5.55
CA PHE A 203 -2.32 11.39 -4.57
C PHE A 203 -1.39 12.39 -5.21
N ASP A 204 -1.61 13.67 -4.94
CA ASP A 204 -0.99 14.78 -5.67
C ASP A 204 0.55 14.70 -5.69
N ILE A 205 1.17 14.20 -4.61
CA ILE A 205 2.63 13.95 -4.55
C ILE A 205 3.14 12.99 -5.62
N VAL A 206 2.35 11.97 -5.99
CA VAL A 206 2.70 11.02 -7.06
C VAL A 206 2.24 11.55 -8.40
N ALA A 207 1.05 12.14 -8.49
CA ALA A 207 0.50 12.67 -9.75
C ALA A 207 1.45 13.69 -10.39
N LYS A 208 2.03 14.58 -9.59
CA LYS A 208 3.01 15.59 -10.04
C LYS A 208 4.26 14.99 -10.66
N VAL A 209 4.78 13.89 -10.12
CA VAL A 209 6.04 13.28 -10.59
C VAL A 209 5.81 12.23 -11.68
N SER A 210 4.65 11.56 -11.68
CA SER A 210 4.29 10.59 -12.72
C SER A 210 3.73 11.26 -13.97
N GLY A 211 3.24 12.50 -13.86
CA GLY A 211 2.50 13.19 -14.92
C GLY A 211 1.03 12.74 -15.04
N TYR A 212 0.53 11.96 -14.07
CA TYR A 212 -0.87 11.55 -14.01
C TYR A 212 -1.78 12.77 -13.86
N LYS A 213 -2.91 12.76 -14.58
CA LYS A 213 -3.87 13.87 -14.58
C LYS A 213 -5.14 13.44 -13.87
N ASN A 214 -5.29 13.92 -12.63
CA ASN A 214 -6.50 13.71 -11.86
C ASN A 214 -7.73 14.33 -12.53
N VAL A 215 -8.88 13.69 -12.35
CA VAL A 215 -10.19 14.17 -12.79
C VAL A 215 -10.86 14.93 -11.65
N ASN A 216 -11.43 16.09 -11.99
CA ASN A 216 -12.29 16.83 -11.08
C ASN A 216 -13.67 16.15 -11.02
N VAL A 217 -13.92 15.38 -9.96
CA VAL A 217 -15.17 14.65 -9.75
C VAL A 217 -16.17 15.54 -9.02
N THR A 218 -17.22 15.95 -9.72
CA THR A 218 -18.25 16.86 -9.18
C THR A 218 -19.50 16.14 -8.67
N ASN A 219 -19.71 14.88 -9.10
CA ASN A 219 -20.84 14.04 -8.70
C ASN A 219 -20.31 12.66 -8.28
N PRO A 220 -19.77 12.52 -7.05
CA PRO A 220 -19.19 11.27 -6.61
C PRO A 220 -20.28 10.19 -6.47
N PRO A 221 -20.01 8.95 -6.90
CA PRO A 221 -20.94 7.85 -6.72
C PRO A 221 -21.04 7.44 -5.23
N LEU A 222 -22.17 6.84 -4.86
CA LEU A 222 -22.36 6.27 -3.53
C LEU A 222 -21.60 4.93 -3.42
N LEU A 223 -20.51 4.92 -2.66
CA LEU A 223 -19.61 3.77 -2.49
C LEU A 223 -19.78 3.11 -1.11
N ASN A 224 -21.01 2.69 -0.81
CA ASN A 224 -21.35 2.05 0.47
C ASN A 224 -21.45 0.51 0.36
N GLY A 225 -21.10 -0.04 -0.81
CA GLY A 225 -21.09 -1.48 -1.06
C GLY A 225 -19.68 -1.95 -1.39
N ALA A 226 -19.38 -3.20 -1.04
CA ALA A 226 -18.17 -3.86 -1.49
C ALA A 226 -18.36 -4.41 -2.91
N ASP A 227 -17.48 -4.01 -3.84
CA ASP A 227 -17.39 -4.65 -5.15
C ASP A 227 -16.67 -6.01 -4.98
N PRO A 228 -17.25 -7.13 -5.43
CA PRO A 228 -16.60 -8.43 -5.29
C PRO A 228 -15.29 -8.47 -6.10
N GLY A 229 -14.18 -8.82 -5.45
CA GLY A 229 -12.85 -8.95 -6.06
C GLY A 229 -12.79 -9.97 -7.21
N PHE A 230 -11.70 -9.99 -7.98
CA PHE A 230 -11.52 -10.84 -9.18
C PHE A 230 -11.70 -12.34 -8.94
N LEU A 231 -11.54 -12.78 -7.69
CA LEU A 231 -11.68 -14.17 -7.27
C LEU A 231 -13.04 -14.48 -6.63
N ALA A 232 -13.91 -13.48 -6.49
CA ALA A 232 -15.29 -13.71 -6.09
C ALA A 232 -16.09 -14.25 -7.30
N PRO A 233 -17.05 -15.17 -7.10
CA PRO A 233 -18.00 -15.52 -8.15
C PRO A 233 -18.63 -14.21 -8.64
N ALA A 234 -18.46 -13.90 -9.93
CA ALA A 234 -18.86 -12.62 -10.49
C ALA A 234 -20.32 -12.32 -10.06
N PRO A 235 -20.60 -11.16 -9.42
CA PRO A 235 -21.98 -10.72 -9.32
C PRO A 235 -22.46 -10.52 -10.76
N THR A 236 -23.72 -10.84 -11.02
CA THR A 236 -24.37 -10.76 -12.35
C THR A 236 -24.41 -9.34 -12.95
N SER A 237 -23.77 -8.36 -12.31
CA SER A 237 -23.78 -6.95 -12.64
C SER A 237 -22.41 -6.25 -12.53
N ALA A 238 -21.30 -6.95 -12.26
CA ALA A 238 -20.00 -6.30 -12.28
C ALA A 238 -19.65 -5.89 -13.73
N PRO A 239 -19.32 -4.61 -13.99
CA PRO A 239 -18.88 -4.19 -15.31
C PRO A 239 -17.64 -5.00 -15.71
N THR A 240 -17.69 -5.55 -16.92
CA THR A 240 -16.55 -6.22 -17.55
C THR A 240 -15.35 -5.29 -17.53
N PRO A 241 -14.14 -5.75 -17.15
CA PRO A 241 -12.92 -4.97 -17.27
C PRO A 241 -12.83 -4.35 -18.66
N THR A 242 -12.89 -3.03 -18.74
CA THR A 242 -12.57 -2.33 -19.99
C THR A 242 -11.08 -2.51 -20.18
N ALA A 243 -10.66 -3.12 -21.29
CA ALA A 243 -9.25 -3.22 -21.63
C ALA A 243 -8.65 -1.80 -21.63
N GLY A 244 -7.79 -1.52 -20.64
CA GLY A 244 -7.11 -0.24 -20.51
C GLY A 244 -6.35 0.08 -21.79
N VAL A 245 -6.66 1.23 -22.39
CA VAL A 245 -5.96 1.76 -23.55
C VAL A 245 -4.59 2.27 -23.06
N GLY A 246 -3.58 1.40 -23.16
CA GLY A 246 -2.18 1.79 -23.20
C GLY A 246 -1.49 1.98 -21.84
N GLY A 247 -1.02 0.88 -21.25
CA GLY A 247 -0.01 0.96 -20.19
C GLY A 247 0.27 -0.39 -19.56
N LYS A 248 1.17 -1.20 -20.16
CA LYS A 248 1.91 -2.38 -19.63
C LYS A 248 1.24 -3.38 -18.65
N GLY A 249 -0.04 -3.28 -18.33
CA GLY A 249 -0.80 -4.26 -17.56
C GLY A 249 -1.23 -5.40 -18.48
N SER A 250 -0.34 -6.36 -18.69
CA SER A 250 -0.74 -7.65 -19.26
C SER A 250 -1.60 -8.38 -18.24
N GLY A 251 -2.86 -8.59 -18.57
CA GLY A 251 -3.81 -9.31 -17.72
C GLY A 251 -3.31 -10.68 -17.26
N ALA A 252 -3.82 -11.13 -16.11
CA ALA A 252 -3.78 -12.51 -15.61
C ALA A 252 -2.42 -13.26 -15.66
N GLY A 253 -1.30 -12.55 -15.80
CA GLY A 253 0.06 -13.09 -15.77
C GLY A 253 0.87 -12.37 -14.72
N GLU A 254 1.69 -13.12 -13.97
CA GLU A 254 2.63 -12.61 -13.00
C GLU A 254 3.37 -11.36 -13.52
N VAL A 255 3.12 -10.20 -12.90
CA VAL A 255 4.17 -9.18 -12.81
C VAL A 255 5.08 -9.64 -11.68
N ALA A 256 5.99 -10.55 -12.01
CA ALA A 256 7.16 -10.80 -11.21
C ALA A 256 7.99 -9.50 -11.19
N ILE A 257 8.21 -8.95 -10.00
CA ILE A 257 9.27 -7.94 -9.80
C ILE A 257 10.57 -8.57 -10.35
N PRO A 258 11.23 -7.97 -11.36
CA PRO A 258 12.33 -8.65 -12.04
C PRO A 258 13.50 -8.92 -11.08
N LYS A 259 13.90 -10.20 -11.02
CA LYS A 259 15.32 -10.53 -10.82
C LYS A 259 16.11 -9.89 -11.95
N VAL A 260 16.86 -8.84 -11.68
CA VAL A 260 17.84 -8.31 -12.65
C VAL A 260 19.04 -9.25 -12.64
N PHE A 261 19.04 -10.21 -13.57
CA PHE A 261 20.25 -10.89 -14.02
C PHE A 261 20.65 -10.33 -15.38
N GLY A 262 21.91 -9.96 -15.52
CA GLY A 262 22.48 -9.62 -16.82
C GLY A 262 23.95 -9.29 -16.77
N VAL A 263 24.82 -10.30 -16.82
CA VAL A 263 25.97 -10.34 -17.74
C VAL A 263 26.17 -11.80 -18.21
N VAL A 264 26.27 -11.93 -19.53
CA VAL A 264 26.44 -13.15 -20.33
C VAL A 264 27.82 -13.78 -20.10
N THR A 265 27.91 -15.11 -19.98
CA THR A 265 28.92 -15.92 -20.70
C THR A 265 28.41 -17.35 -20.90
N LEU A 266 28.54 -17.84 -22.14
CA LEU A 266 28.25 -19.18 -22.65
C LEU A 266 28.77 -20.32 -21.76
N LEU A 267 28.01 -21.43 -21.69
CA LEU A 267 28.41 -22.75 -22.24
C LEU A 267 27.28 -23.78 -22.09
N ALA A 268 27.20 -24.66 -23.09
CA ALA A 268 26.10 -25.58 -23.41
C ALA A 268 26.02 -26.84 -22.54
N GLY A 269 24.86 -27.53 -22.58
CA GLY A 269 24.68 -28.93 -22.15
C GLY A 269 23.34 -29.19 -21.43
N VAL A 270 22.27 -29.64 -22.09
CA VAL A 270 21.90 -31.06 -22.39
C VAL A 270 21.17 -31.76 -21.21
N PHE A 271 19.87 -32.01 -21.44
CA PHE A 271 18.98 -33.12 -21.01
C PHE A 271 18.19 -33.15 -19.67
N ALA A 272 16.86 -33.27 -19.87
CA ALA A 272 15.91 -34.29 -19.38
C ALA A 272 15.44 -34.34 -17.90
N ALA A 273 14.14 -34.00 -17.74
CA ALA A 273 13.00 -34.83 -17.29
C ALA A 273 13.06 -35.73 -16.02
N ILE A 274 11.84 -35.94 -15.47
CA ILE A 274 11.37 -37.00 -14.53
C ILE A 274 11.57 -36.60 -13.04
N ILE A 275 10.59 -36.52 -12.12
CA ILE A 275 9.27 -37.14 -11.87
C ILE A 275 8.31 -36.07 -11.34
#